data_AF-A0AAU3I6W5-F1
#
_entry.id   AF-A0AAU3I6W5-F1
#
_cell.length_a   1.000
_cell.length_b   1.000
_cell.length_c   1.000
_cell.angle_alpha   90.00
_cell.angle_beta   90.00
_cell.angle_gamma   90.00
#
_symmetry.space_group_name_H-M   'P 1'
#
loop_
_entity.id
_entity.type
_entity.pdbx_description
1 polymer ?
#
loop_
_entity_poly.entity_id
_entity_poly.type
_entity_poly.pdbx_seq_one_letter_code
_entity_poly.pdbx_strand_id
1 'polypeptide(L)'
;MGIYLFPDMFKSFDLPDDDGELLWRSVQSRSAVGHVVMEAAQGVLELHGEDGYLKKWVQHPFPVAELRELRRLHLERDACDLPHELSPSE
;
A
#
# COMPACT_ATOMS: atom_id res chain seq x y z
N MET A 1 9.99 -4.53 -9.25
CA MET A 1 9.37 -5.04 -7.99
C MET A 1 8.42 -6.17 -8.33
N GLY A 2 8.27 -7.18 -7.47
CA GLY A 2 7.30 -8.28 -7.65
C GLY A 2 6.44 -8.48 -6.41
N ILE A 3 5.23 -9.00 -6.61
CA ILE A 3 4.35 -9.49 -5.53
C ILE A 3 4.47 -11.01 -5.54
N TYR A 4 4.79 -11.58 -4.38
CA TYR A 4 4.99 -13.01 -4.20
C TYR A 4 3.91 -13.57 -3.29
N LEU A 5 3.44 -14.77 -3.61
CA LEU A 5 2.59 -15.57 -2.75
C LEU A 5 3.46 -16.53 -1.97
N PHE A 6 3.45 -16.41 -0.66
CA PHE A 6 4.06 -17.41 0.22
C PHE A 6 2.94 -18.36 0.68
N PRO A 7 3.01 -19.65 0.36
CA PRO A 7 1.95 -20.61 0.70
C PRO A 7 1.67 -20.71 2.21
N ASP A 8 2.64 -20.30 3.04
CA ASP A 8 2.62 -20.44 4.50
C ASP A 8 2.65 -19.10 5.27
N MET A 9 2.12 -18.02 4.69
CA MET A 9 2.08 -16.68 5.33
C MET A 9 1.44 -16.63 6.73
N PHE A 10 0.76 -17.70 7.16
CA PHE A 10 0.15 -17.80 8.50
C PHE A 10 1.01 -18.53 9.54
N LYS A 11 2.08 -19.24 9.15
CA LYS A 11 2.92 -19.99 10.11
C LYS A 11 4.39 -19.60 10.09
N SER A 12 4.87 -18.97 9.02
CA SER A 12 6.31 -18.76 8.81
C SER A 12 6.61 -17.31 8.39
N PHE A 13 6.68 -16.41 9.38
CA PHE A 13 6.98 -14.99 9.18
C PHE A 13 8.46 -14.71 8.82
N ASP A 14 9.35 -15.68 9.04
CA ASP A 14 10.81 -15.53 8.88
C ASP A 14 11.38 -16.26 7.65
N LEU A 15 10.53 -16.68 6.70
CA LEU A 15 11.02 -17.29 5.46
C LEU A 15 11.65 -16.24 4.54
N PRO A 16 12.77 -16.57 3.87
CA PRO A 16 13.37 -15.70 2.86
C PRO A 16 12.39 -15.32 1.74
N ASP A 17 12.43 -14.06 1.30
CA ASP A 17 11.51 -13.49 0.29
C ASP A 17 11.62 -14.16 -1.10
N ASP A 18 12.63 -15.00 -1.33
CA ASP A 18 12.93 -15.70 -2.58
C ASP A 18 12.25 -17.07 -2.73
N ASP A 19 11.65 -17.61 -1.67
CA ASP A 19 10.91 -18.88 -1.70
C ASP A 19 9.42 -18.73 -2.09
N GLY A 20 8.97 -17.50 -2.38
CA GLY A 20 7.59 -17.21 -2.78
C GLY A 20 7.31 -17.43 -4.27
N GLU A 21 6.08 -17.78 -4.62
CA GLU A 21 5.64 -17.85 -6.01
C GLU A 21 5.36 -16.44 -6.54
N LEU A 22 6.05 -16.02 -7.61
CA LEU A 22 5.83 -14.71 -8.23
C LEU A 22 4.43 -14.64 -8.85
N LEU A 23 3.52 -13.88 -8.25
CA LEU A 23 2.18 -13.64 -8.79
C LEU A 23 2.16 -12.51 -9.82
N TRP A 24 2.97 -11.48 -9.60
CA TRP A 24 2.98 -10.30 -10.44
C TRP A 24 4.33 -9.60 -10.41
N ARG A 25 4.74 -9.01 -11.53
CA ARG A 25 5.97 -8.24 -11.64
C ARG A 25 5.72 -6.93 -12.37
N SER A 26 6.24 -5.85 -11.79
CA SER A 26 6.29 -4.54 -12.43
C SER A 26 7.62 -4.30 -13.12
N VAL A 27 7.56 -3.58 -14.25
CA VAL A 27 8.74 -2.92 -14.86
C VAL A 27 9.08 -1.59 -14.17
N GLN A 28 8.17 -1.06 -13.34
CA GLN A 28 8.37 0.19 -12.61
C GLN A 28 9.21 -0.04 -11.34
N SER A 29 9.87 1.03 -10.88
CA SER A 29 10.58 1.02 -9.59
C SER A 29 9.60 0.81 -8.44
N ARG A 30 10.11 0.32 -7.29
CA ARG A 30 9.31 0.24 -6.06
C ARG A 30 8.73 1.60 -5.68
N SER A 31 9.56 2.66 -5.75
CA SER A 31 9.15 4.03 -5.42
C SER A 31 7.98 4.50 -6.28
N ALA A 32 8.02 4.27 -7.59
CA ALA A 32 6.94 4.67 -8.49
C ALA A 32 5.64 3.92 -8.22
N VAL A 33 5.71 2.60 -7.97
CA VAL A 33 4.52 1.80 -7.64
C VAL A 33 3.96 2.21 -6.28
N GLY A 34 4.81 2.32 -5.25
CA GLY A 34 4.41 2.72 -3.91
C GLY A 34 3.73 4.08 -3.89
N HIS A 35 4.29 5.04 -4.63
CA HIS A 35 3.71 6.36 -4.79
C HIS A 35 2.28 6.31 -5.36
N VAL A 36 2.09 5.65 -6.51
CA VAL A 36 0.77 5.58 -7.17
C VAL A 36 -0.25 4.82 -6.32
N VAL A 37 0.15 3.75 -5.63
CA VAL A 37 -0.75 3.00 -4.74
C VAL A 37 -1.18 3.86 -3.55
N MET A 38 -0.25 4.58 -2.93
CA MET A 38 -0.52 5.49 -1.82
C MET A 38 -1.49 6.62 -2.26
N GLU A 39 -1.20 7.29 -3.38
CA GLU A 39 -2.04 8.36 -3.94
C GLU A 39 -3.44 7.85 -4.29
N ALA A 40 -3.55 6.67 -4.92
CA ALA A 40 -4.84 6.08 -5.25
C ALA A 40 -5.66 5.73 -3.99
N ALA A 41 -5.02 5.17 -2.96
CA ALA A 41 -5.69 4.88 -1.70
C ALA A 41 -6.15 6.15 -0.98
N GLN A 42 -5.32 7.19 -0.96
CA GLN A 42 -5.67 8.51 -0.44
C GLN A 42 -6.88 9.12 -1.18
N GLY A 43 -6.88 9.09 -2.51
CA GLY A 43 -8.00 9.59 -3.32
C GLY A 43 -9.31 8.82 -3.09
N VAL A 44 -9.24 7.50 -2.83
CA VAL A 44 -10.43 6.72 -2.44
C VAL A 44 -10.97 7.20 -1.09
N LEU A 45 -10.09 7.44 -0.11
CA LEU A 45 -10.49 7.95 1.20
C LEU A 45 -11.08 9.35 1.10
N GLU A 46 -10.51 10.25 0.31
CA GLU A 46 -11.03 11.61 0.10
C GLU A 46 -12.39 11.62 -0.60
N LEU A 47 -12.57 10.75 -1.60
CA LEU A 47 -13.80 10.69 -2.38
C LEU A 47 -14.97 10.09 -1.59
N HIS A 48 -14.70 9.17 -0.67
CA HIS A 48 -15.75 8.40 0.00
C HIS A 48 -15.85 8.63 1.50
N GLY A 49 -14.78 9.09 2.15
CA GLY A 49 -14.62 8.96 3.59
C GLY A 49 -14.62 7.49 4.03
N GLU A 50 -14.34 7.25 5.31
CA GLU A 50 -14.35 5.89 5.87
C GLU A 50 -15.76 5.28 5.81
N ASP A 51 -16.79 6.05 6.20
CA ASP A 51 -18.18 5.60 6.20
C ASP A 51 -18.71 5.32 4.79
N GLY A 52 -18.38 6.17 3.82
CA GLY A 52 -18.82 5.98 2.44
C GLY A 52 -18.07 4.82 1.77
N TYR A 53 -16.81 4.59 2.15
CA TYR A 53 -16.08 3.39 1.74
C TYR A 53 -16.76 2.14 2.32
N LEU A 54 -17.03 2.11 3.62
CA LEU A 54 -17.65 0.95 4.27
C LEU A 54 -19.03 0.63 3.66
N LYS A 55 -19.83 1.65 3.31
CA LYS A 55 -21.11 1.44 2.62
C LYS A 55 -20.97 0.79 1.24
N LYS A 56 -19.88 1.06 0.52
CA LYS A 56 -19.63 0.52 -0.83
C LYS A 56 -19.04 -0.88 -0.81
N TRP A 57 -18.05 -1.12 0.05
CA TRP A 57 -17.30 -2.39 0.06
C TRP A 57 -17.75 -3.37 1.14
N VAL A 58 -18.56 -2.92 2.11
CA VAL A 58 -19.40 -3.65 3.09
C VAL A 58 -18.69 -4.62 4.04
N GLN A 59 -17.64 -5.30 3.59
CA GLN A 59 -16.95 -6.36 4.32
C GLN A 59 -15.67 -5.88 5.01
N HIS A 60 -15.11 -4.75 4.60
CA HIS A 60 -13.84 -4.26 5.10
C HIS A 60 -13.88 -2.76 5.38
N PRO A 61 -13.51 -2.31 6.60
CA PRO A 61 -13.27 -0.90 6.85
C PRO A 61 -12.09 -0.42 6.00
N PHE A 62 -12.04 0.89 5.74
CA PHE A 62 -10.88 1.45 5.05
C PHE A 62 -9.62 1.32 5.94
N PRO A 63 -8.49 0.85 5.40
CA PRO A 63 -7.28 0.58 6.18
C PRO A 63 -6.47 1.87 6.45
N VAL A 64 -7.01 2.77 7.28
CA VAL A 64 -6.39 4.08 7.55
C VAL A 64 -5.01 3.94 8.19
N ALA A 65 -4.84 3.00 9.11
CA ALA A 65 -3.58 2.79 9.82
C ALA A 65 -2.48 2.33 8.84
N GLU A 66 -2.82 1.39 7.96
CA GLU A 66 -1.92 0.88 6.93
C GLU A 66 -1.60 1.94 5.89
N LEU A 67 -2.56 2.80 5.51
CA LEU A 67 -2.27 3.92 4.61
C LEU A 67 -1.29 4.93 5.23
N ARG A 68 -1.44 5.24 6.52
CA ARG A 68 -0.49 6.11 7.24
C ARG A 68 0.90 5.47 7.32
N GLU A 69 0.96 4.18 7.62
CA GLU A 69 2.23 3.45 7.69
C GLU A 69 2.89 3.34 6.31
N LEU A 70 2.12 3.09 5.26
CA LEU A 70 2.60 3.07 3.89
C LEU A 70 3.20 4.43 3.49
N ARG A 71 2.52 5.54 3.85
CA ARG A 71 3.04 6.90 3.62
C ARG A 71 4.35 7.12 4.37
N ARG A 72 4.44 6.72 5.64
CA ARG A 72 5.67 6.83 6.44
C ARG A 72 6.82 6.04 5.81
N LEU A 73 6.58 4.78 5.46
CA LEU A 73 7.58 3.91 4.83
C LEU A 73 8.01 4.43 3.46
N HIS A 74 7.08 4.96 2.67
CA HIS A 74 7.39 5.56 1.37
C HIS A 74 8.32 6.77 1.53
N LEU A 75 8.00 7.69 2.43
CA LEU A 75 8.83 8.88 2.66
C LEU A 75 10.21 8.55 3.26
N GLU A 76 10.31 7.53 4.11
CA GLU A 76 11.58 7.15 4.74
C GLU A 76 12.47 6.30 3.85
N ARG A 77 11.88 5.40 3.06
CA ARG A 77 12.62 4.30 2.42
C ARG A 77 12.60 4.37 0.90
N ASP A 78 11.70 5.13 0.30
CA ASP A 78 11.71 5.34 -1.14
C ASP A 78 12.34 6.70 -1.43
N ALA A 79 13.47 6.67 -2.16
CA ALA A 79 13.98 7.86 -2.83
C ALA A 79 13.03 8.22 -3.98
N CYS A 80 11.87 8.77 -3.62
CA CYS A 80 10.80 9.12 -4.54
C CYS A 80 10.89 10.62 -4.86
N ASP A 81 11.15 10.93 -6.12
CA ASP A 81 11.25 12.32 -6.60
C ASP A 81 9.89 12.91 -7.02
N LEU A 82 8.79 12.15 -6.88
CA LEU A 82 7.46 12.61 -7.23
C LEU A 82 6.87 13.51 -6.12
N PRO A 83 6.00 14.48 -6.46
CA PRO A 83 5.41 15.37 -5.47
C PRO A 83 4.51 14.61 -4.50
N HIS A 84 4.75 14.74 -3.19
CA HIS A 84 3.85 14.21 -2.16
C HIS A 84 2.91 15.32 -1.69
N GLU A 85 1.61 15.15 -1.86
CA GLU A 85 0.65 16.03 -1.21
C GLU A 85 0.68 15.75 0.31
N LEU A 86 1.41 16.60 1.04
CA LEU A 86 1.33 16.68 2.49
C LEU A 86 0.02 17.37 2.83
N SER A 87 -1.09 16.63 2.85
CA SER A 87 -2.31 17.15 3.48
C SER A 87 -2.02 17.33 4.98
N PRO A 88 -2.10 18.55 5.53
CA PRO A 88 -1.98 18.74 6.97
C PRO A 88 -3.23 18.16 7.61
N SER A 89 -3.06 17.08 8.38
CA SER A 89 -4.12 16.61 9.27
C SER A 89 -4.20 17.57 10.46
N GLU A 90 -5.29 18.32 10.54
CA GLU A 90 -5.72 19.05 11.75
C GLU A 90 -5.93 18.12 12.95
#